data_AF-A0A7K2CU69-F1
#
_entry.id   AF-A0A7K2CU69-F1
#
_cell.length_a   1.000
_cell.length_b   1.000
_cell.length_c   1.000
_cell.angle_alpha   90.00
_cell.angle_beta   90.00
_cell.angle_gamma   90.00
#
_symmetry.space_group_name_H-M   'P 1'
#
loop_
_entity.id
_entity.type
_entity.pdbx_description
1 polymer ?
#
loop_
_entity_poly.entity_id
_entity_poly.type
_entity_poly.pdbx_seq_one_letter_code
_entity_poly.pdbx_strand_id
1 'polypeptide(L)'
;MSPNTTEAPAAASVSAAASPIPLAAPVMHATRPLKSKTPSLSTYQVWPTANRLAPPPRRCESWAMVVEMEWLVDQPSQSNPVMVVALEGLFDAADSATTAVRLMKESANSVETLARIDPEGFFNFQDRRPEVRLDDNGRRVIDWPSTQVDAVERFGAKHPLVIVDGVEPHLRWRTFADYLVEVATESQAGLVVTLGAMVGLAPHTRPLGVVGSSTNAELARMFGLGRPTYEGPTGLVGALHDALDQARIPVISLRVSVPHYVPGPPNPEATRSLLKRFELITGIITDHSELDEAAVAWRERVDTAVAGDDDLKNYVAQLERQIDEADDLLPTGDDLATQFEAFLRDPWK
;
A
#
# COMPACT_ATOMS: atom_id res chain seq x y z
N MET A 1 13.02 47.20 40.19
CA MET A 1 12.16 47.53 39.03
C MET A 1 12.52 46.55 37.94
N SER A 2 11.71 45.48 37.83
CA SER A 2 11.79 44.48 36.77
C SER A 2 11.14 45.02 35.49
N PRO A 3 11.59 44.64 34.29
CA PRO A 3 10.75 44.67 33.11
C PRO A 3 10.18 43.28 32.82
N ASN A 4 8.86 43.29 32.62
CA ASN A 4 7.97 42.19 32.26
C ASN A 4 8.49 41.27 31.14
N THR A 5 8.47 39.97 31.42
CA THR A 5 8.28 38.89 30.45
C THR A 5 6.82 38.87 30.01
N THR A 6 6.57 39.04 28.72
CA THR A 6 5.28 38.75 28.09
C THR A 6 5.45 37.45 27.31
N GLU A 7 4.88 36.36 27.85
CA GLU A 7 4.76 35.07 27.17
C GLU A 7 3.80 35.18 25.97
N ALA A 8 4.23 34.64 24.84
CA ALA A 8 3.41 34.43 23.65
C ALA A 8 2.57 33.14 23.81
N PRO A 9 1.31 33.10 23.36
CA PRO A 9 0.47 31.92 23.53
C PRO A 9 0.85 30.81 22.55
N ALA A 10 0.83 29.58 23.05
CA ALA A 10 1.06 28.34 22.31
C ALA A 10 0.03 28.17 21.17
N ALA A 11 0.52 27.80 20.00
CA ALA A 11 -0.29 27.45 18.83
C ALA A 11 -1.10 26.19 19.12
N ALA A 12 -2.43 26.31 19.07
CA ALA A 12 -3.37 25.22 19.25
C ALA A 12 -3.41 24.34 17.98
N SER A 13 -3.15 23.05 18.17
CA SER A 13 -3.34 22.00 17.17
C SER A 13 -4.82 21.82 16.83
N VAL A 14 -5.20 22.08 15.58
CA VAL A 14 -6.57 21.86 15.10
C VAL A 14 -6.73 20.39 14.71
N SER A 15 -7.33 19.62 15.62
CA SER A 15 -7.75 18.24 15.42
C SER A 15 -9.12 18.22 14.74
N ALA A 16 -9.17 17.90 13.45
CA ALA A 16 -10.42 17.68 12.73
C ALA A 16 -10.94 16.25 13.00
N ALA A 17 -11.78 16.11 14.03
CA ALA A 17 -12.52 14.88 14.32
C ALA A 17 -13.71 14.74 13.35
N ALA A 18 -13.64 13.79 12.42
CA ALA A 18 -14.78 13.38 11.62
C ALA A 18 -15.76 12.57 12.48
N SER A 19 -16.98 13.08 12.65
CA SER A 19 -18.08 12.37 13.33
C SER A 19 -18.76 11.38 12.37
N PRO A 20 -19.19 10.18 12.83
CA PRO A 20 -19.83 9.17 11.98
C PRO A 20 -21.32 9.48 11.71
N ILE A 21 -21.72 9.27 10.46
CA ILE A 21 -23.10 9.34 9.96
C ILE A 21 -23.90 8.12 10.48
N PRO A 22 -25.13 8.27 11.02
CA PRO A 22 -25.91 7.14 11.51
C PRO A 22 -26.64 6.40 10.37
N LEU A 23 -26.49 5.08 10.32
CA LEU A 23 -27.27 4.18 9.46
C LEU A 23 -28.72 4.08 9.98
N ALA A 24 -29.70 4.49 9.17
CA ALA A 24 -31.12 4.30 9.46
C ALA A 24 -31.57 2.86 9.12
N ALA A 25 -32.16 2.17 10.10
CA ALA A 25 -32.77 0.86 9.92
C ALA A 25 -34.17 0.95 9.26
N PRO A 26 -34.56 0.01 8.37
CA PRO A 26 -35.91 -0.01 7.83
C PRO A 26 -36.89 -0.75 8.74
N VAL A 27 -38.10 -0.17 8.77
CA VAL A 27 -39.28 -0.50 9.56
C VAL A 27 -39.90 -1.84 9.14
N MET A 28 -40.18 -2.71 10.12
CA MET A 28 -40.99 -3.92 9.92
C MET A 28 -42.48 -3.57 9.75
N HIS A 29 -43.09 -3.98 8.64
CA HIS A 29 -44.54 -4.03 8.50
C HIS A 29 -45.06 -5.44 8.79
N ALA A 30 -45.96 -5.54 9.76
CA ALA A 30 -46.68 -6.75 10.14
C ALA A 30 -47.88 -7.01 9.21
N THR A 31 -48.04 -8.27 8.77
CA THR A 31 -49.30 -8.80 8.23
C THR A 31 -49.58 -10.22 8.78
N ARG A 32 -50.88 -10.49 8.95
CA ARG A 32 -51.56 -11.49 9.81
C ARG A 32 -51.49 -12.96 9.32
N PRO A 33 -51.92 -13.95 10.15
CA PRO A 33 -51.46 -15.34 10.13
C PRO A 33 -52.27 -16.28 9.23
N LEU A 34 -51.67 -17.42 8.85
CA LEU A 34 -52.38 -18.57 8.29
C LEU A 34 -52.19 -19.84 9.12
N LYS A 35 -53.27 -20.63 9.13
CA LYS A 35 -53.63 -21.70 10.06
C LYS A 35 -52.75 -22.95 9.99
N SER A 36 -52.60 -23.57 11.16
CA SER A 36 -52.06 -24.90 11.43
C SER A 36 -52.78 -26.03 10.67
N LYS A 37 -52.01 -26.95 10.09
CA LYS A 37 -52.40 -28.37 9.90
C LYS A 37 -51.18 -29.28 10.15
N THR A 38 -51.30 -30.13 11.15
CA THR A 38 -50.38 -31.24 11.51
C THR A 38 -50.51 -32.40 10.50
N PRO A 39 -49.52 -33.31 10.38
CA PRO A 39 -49.22 -34.05 9.15
C PRO A 39 -49.85 -35.45 9.09
N SER A 40 -49.99 -36.01 7.88
CA SER A 40 -50.28 -37.44 7.67
C SER A 40 -48.99 -38.22 7.41
N LEU A 41 -48.79 -39.27 8.19
CA LEU A 41 -47.73 -40.27 8.08
C LEU A 41 -47.87 -41.08 6.78
N SER A 42 -46.79 -41.20 5.99
CA SER A 42 -46.61 -42.34 5.07
C SER A 42 -45.15 -42.55 4.69
N THR A 43 -44.66 -43.75 5.00
CA THR A 43 -43.51 -44.48 4.40
C THR A 43 -42.10 -43.88 4.52
N TYR A 44 -41.42 -44.25 5.61
CA TYR A 44 -39.95 -44.31 5.67
C TYR A 44 -39.45 -45.52 4.87
N GLN A 45 -38.59 -45.27 3.90
CA GLN A 45 -37.85 -46.30 3.17
C GLN A 45 -36.60 -46.66 3.99
N VAL A 46 -36.50 -47.92 4.40
CA VAL A 46 -35.39 -48.45 5.21
C VAL A 46 -34.20 -48.73 4.29
N TRP A 47 -33.06 -48.10 4.57
CA TRP A 47 -31.79 -48.42 3.91
C TRP A 47 -31.15 -49.66 4.55
N PRO A 48 -30.58 -50.60 3.78
CA PRO A 48 -29.97 -51.80 4.34
C PRO A 48 -28.67 -51.49 5.08
N THR A 49 -28.50 -52.22 6.17
CA THR A 49 -27.43 -52.18 7.17
C THR A 49 -26.01 -52.38 6.60
N ALA A 50 -25.13 -51.46 7.01
CA ALA A 50 -23.70 -51.63 7.34
C ALA A 50 -22.87 -52.68 6.58
N ASN A 51 -22.14 -52.22 5.56
CA ASN A 51 -20.83 -52.80 5.25
C ASN A 51 -19.78 -52.04 6.07
N ARG A 52 -19.08 -52.72 6.98
CA ARG A 52 -17.95 -52.14 7.74
C ARG A 52 -16.82 -51.81 6.77
N LEU A 53 -16.71 -50.54 6.40
CA LEU A 53 -15.47 -50.03 5.82
C LEU A 53 -14.39 -50.12 6.91
N ALA A 54 -13.28 -50.78 6.60
CA ALA A 54 -12.10 -50.82 7.47
C ALA A 54 -11.66 -49.38 7.79
N PRO A 55 -11.14 -49.10 9.00
CA PRO A 55 -10.65 -47.77 9.32
C PRO A 55 -9.53 -47.40 8.32
N PRO A 56 -9.50 -46.15 7.82
CA PRO A 56 -8.40 -45.72 6.96
C PRO A 56 -7.07 -45.92 7.71
N PRO A 57 -5.99 -46.29 7.02
CA PRO A 57 -4.69 -46.43 7.66
C PRO A 57 -4.34 -45.12 8.37
N ARG A 58 -4.04 -45.21 9.66
CA ARG A 58 -3.47 -44.10 10.43
C ARG A 58 -2.06 -43.84 9.91
N ARG A 59 -1.95 -43.06 8.83
CA ARG A 59 -0.71 -42.41 8.46
C ARG A 59 -0.80 -40.98 8.98
N CYS A 60 -0.31 -40.78 10.19
CA CYS A 60 0.10 -39.47 10.65
C CYS A 60 1.42 -39.19 9.92
N GLU A 61 1.30 -38.80 8.66
CA GLU A 61 2.35 -38.00 8.04
C GLU A 61 2.29 -36.67 8.78
N SER A 62 3.44 -36.24 9.31
CA SER A 62 3.63 -34.90 9.83
C SER A 62 2.87 -33.92 8.94
N TRP A 63 1.97 -33.12 9.50
CA TRP A 63 1.46 -31.95 8.78
C TRP A 63 2.70 -31.17 8.35
N ALA A 64 3.10 -31.32 7.09
CA ALA A 64 4.11 -30.47 6.51
C ALA A 64 3.59 -29.07 6.77
N MET A 65 4.38 -28.27 7.49
CA MET A 65 4.10 -26.86 7.61
C MET A 65 3.91 -26.36 6.18
N VAL A 66 2.69 -25.96 5.84
CA VAL A 66 2.41 -25.42 4.52
C VAL A 66 3.16 -24.10 4.48
N VAL A 67 4.33 -24.11 3.84
CA VAL A 67 5.08 -22.90 3.58
C VAL A 67 4.36 -22.21 2.44
N GLU A 68 3.77 -21.06 2.73
CA GLU A 68 2.95 -20.31 1.77
C GLU A 68 3.77 -19.26 1.02
N MET A 69 5.08 -19.18 1.28
CA MET A 69 6.03 -18.39 0.50
C MET A 69 7.07 -19.32 -0.14
N GLU A 70 7.19 -19.25 -1.46
CA GLU A 70 8.15 -20.04 -2.24
C GLU A 70 9.28 -19.14 -2.72
N TRP A 71 10.51 -19.44 -2.30
CA TRP A 71 11.72 -18.89 -2.91
C TRP A 71 11.99 -19.61 -4.23
N LEU A 72 12.16 -18.85 -5.30
CA LEU A 72 12.44 -19.34 -6.65
C LEU A 72 13.95 -19.35 -6.97
N VAL A 73 14.76 -18.82 -6.06
CA VAL A 73 16.22 -18.75 -6.16
C VAL A 73 16.86 -19.32 -4.88
N ASP A 74 18.06 -19.89 -5.02
CA ASP A 74 18.81 -20.43 -3.88
C ASP A 74 19.49 -19.34 -3.02
N GLN A 75 19.81 -18.18 -3.62
CA GLN A 75 20.51 -17.08 -2.96
C GLN A 75 19.79 -15.75 -3.22
N PRO A 76 18.86 -15.34 -2.34
CA PRO A 76 18.10 -14.11 -2.52
C PRO A 76 18.87 -12.84 -2.10
N SER A 77 20.01 -12.99 -1.41
CA SER A 77 20.81 -11.88 -0.89
C SER A 77 21.21 -10.90 -1.99
N GLN A 78 20.95 -9.61 -1.77
CA GLN A 78 21.37 -8.54 -2.65
C GLN A 78 22.39 -7.65 -1.93
N SER A 79 23.20 -6.90 -2.66
CA SER A 79 24.21 -6.01 -2.06
C SER A 79 23.56 -4.77 -1.44
N ASN A 80 23.00 -4.92 -0.22
CA ASN A 80 22.35 -3.86 0.55
C ASN A 80 21.24 -3.14 -0.28
N PRO A 81 20.17 -3.86 -0.68
CA PRO A 81 19.12 -3.29 -1.53
C PRO A 81 18.24 -2.32 -0.74
N VAL A 82 17.54 -1.46 -1.48
CA VAL A 82 16.33 -0.82 -0.98
C VAL A 82 15.14 -1.70 -1.36
N MET A 83 14.42 -2.20 -0.35
CA MET A 83 13.19 -2.95 -0.56
C MET A 83 12.02 -1.99 -0.70
N VAL A 84 11.21 -2.12 -1.76
CA VAL A 84 10.06 -1.26 -2.01
C VAL A 84 8.79 -2.10 -2.00
N VAL A 85 7.80 -1.69 -1.22
CA VAL A 85 6.52 -2.40 -1.11
C VAL A 85 5.40 -1.51 -1.61
N ALA A 86 4.65 -1.96 -2.61
CA ALA A 86 3.43 -1.31 -3.08
C ALA A 86 2.33 -2.36 -3.28
N LEU A 87 1.15 -2.10 -2.73
CA LEU A 87 0.06 -3.07 -2.73
C LEU A 87 -1.22 -2.42 -3.25
N GLU A 88 -1.91 -3.08 -4.18
CA GLU A 88 -3.27 -2.70 -4.57
C GLU A 88 -4.19 -2.79 -3.34
N GLY A 89 -5.15 -1.87 -3.24
CA GLY A 89 -6.16 -1.90 -2.19
C GLY A 89 -6.36 -0.54 -1.53
N LEU A 90 -6.57 -0.54 -0.22
CA LEU A 90 -6.94 0.66 0.54
C LEU A 90 -5.87 1.77 0.45
N PHE A 91 -4.61 1.38 0.34
CA PHE A 91 -3.45 2.26 0.34
C PHE A 91 -2.95 2.65 -1.04
N ASP A 92 -3.72 2.41 -2.10
CA ASP A 92 -3.30 2.69 -3.48
C ASP A 92 -4.36 3.45 -4.29
N ALA A 93 -4.70 4.65 -3.84
CA ALA A 93 -5.61 5.51 -4.58
C ALA A 93 -5.12 5.77 -6.02
N ALA A 94 -6.03 5.57 -6.98
CA ALA A 94 -5.78 5.73 -8.41
C ALA A 94 -4.60 4.88 -8.96
N ASP A 95 -4.34 3.74 -8.32
CA ASP A 95 -3.30 2.76 -8.67
C ASP A 95 -1.89 3.39 -8.72
N SER A 96 -1.69 4.48 -7.98
CA SER A 96 -0.51 5.35 -8.14
C SER A 96 0.79 4.66 -7.68
N ALA A 97 0.76 3.94 -6.56
CA ALA A 97 1.89 3.25 -5.97
C ALA A 97 2.22 1.95 -6.72
N THR A 98 1.22 1.15 -7.08
CA THR A 98 1.46 -0.07 -7.88
C THR A 98 1.92 0.28 -9.30
N THR A 99 1.38 1.35 -9.90
CA THR A 99 1.91 1.90 -11.16
C THR A 99 3.35 2.36 -11.02
N ALA A 100 3.73 2.99 -9.90
CA ALA A 100 5.09 3.45 -9.67
C ALA A 100 6.09 2.29 -9.69
N VAL A 101 5.84 1.22 -8.93
CA VAL A 101 6.73 0.05 -8.92
C VAL A 101 6.74 -0.70 -10.25
N ARG A 102 5.60 -0.75 -10.96
CA ARG A 102 5.54 -1.33 -12.31
C ARG A 102 6.46 -0.57 -13.28
N LEU A 103 6.41 0.76 -13.29
CA LEU A 103 7.29 1.58 -14.14
C LEU A 103 8.78 1.41 -13.78
N MET A 104 9.11 1.26 -12.50
CA MET A 104 10.49 0.95 -12.07
C MET A 104 10.97 -0.40 -12.62
N LYS A 105 10.08 -1.41 -12.73
CA LYS A 105 10.41 -2.71 -13.34
C LYS A 105 10.52 -2.63 -14.86
N GLU A 106 9.61 -1.91 -15.52
CA GLU A 106 9.58 -1.77 -16.98
C GLU A 106 10.83 -1.05 -17.53
N SER A 107 11.35 -0.09 -16.77
CA SER A 107 12.56 0.67 -17.09
C SER A 107 13.85 0.03 -16.54
N ALA A 108 13.77 -1.16 -15.94
CA ALA A 108 14.92 -1.84 -15.35
C ALA A 108 15.85 -2.48 -16.40
N ASN A 109 17.09 -2.77 -16.01
CA ASN A 109 18.04 -3.49 -16.85
C ASN A 109 17.89 -4.99 -16.74
N SER A 110 17.58 -5.48 -15.54
CA SER A 110 17.23 -6.87 -15.28
C SER A 110 16.17 -6.91 -14.20
N VAL A 111 15.31 -7.92 -14.29
CA VAL A 111 14.29 -8.24 -13.28
C VAL A 111 14.34 -9.75 -13.07
N GLU A 112 14.62 -10.18 -11.84
CA GLU A 112 14.65 -11.59 -11.43
C GLU A 112 13.64 -11.82 -10.31
N THR A 113 12.73 -12.76 -10.50
CA THR A 113 11.77 -13.12 -9.45
C THR A 113 12.43 -13.97 -8.38
N LEU A 114 12.52 -13.42 -7.17
CA LEU A 114 13.12 -14.10 -6.03
C LEU A 114 12.13 -15.01 -5.32
N ALA A 115 10.89 -14.56 -5.14
CA ALA A 115 9.89 -15.31 -4.40
C ALA A 115 8.45 -14.98 -4.82
N ARG A 116 7.53 -15.87 -4.45
CA ARG A 116 6.08 -15.71 -4.59
C ARG A 116 5.38 -16.12 -3.29
N ILE A 117 4.33 -15.38 -2.92
CA ILE A 117 3.44 -15.75 -1.82
C ILE A 117 2.17 -16.37 -2.39
N ASP A 118 1.87 -17.61 -2.00
CA ASP A 118 0.66 -18.34 -2.37
C ASP A 118 -0.58 -17.64 -1.79
N PRO A 119 -1.60 -17.34 -2.61
CA PRO A 119 -2.77 -16.60 -2.15
C PRO A 119 -3.78 -17.40 -1.34
N GLU A 120 -3.74 -18.74 -1.35
CA GLU A 120 -4.82 -19.58 -0.81
C GLU A 120 -5.12 -19.28 0.67
N GLY A 121 -4.08 -19.04 1.47
CA GLY A 121 -4.20 -18.72 2.89
C GLY A 121 -4.56 -17.27 3.21
N PHE A 122 -4.49 -16.35 2.24
CA PHE A 122 -4.48 -14.90 2.49
C PHE A 122 -5.64 -14.15 1.84
N PHE A 123 -6.26 -14.71 0.80
CA PHE A 123 -7.27 -14.01 0.01
C PHE A 123 -8.67 -14.60 0.19
N ASN A 124 -9.67 -13.71 0.31
CA ASN A 124 -11.05 -14.09 0.09
C ASN A 124 -11.35 -14.02 -1.41
N PHE A 125 -11.38 -15.17 -2.09
CA PHE A 125 -11.62 -15.22 -3.54
C PHE A 125 -13.06 -14.85 -3.95
N GLN A 126 -13.98 -14.65 -3.01
CA GLN A 126 -15.27 -14.06 -3.32
C GLN A 126 -15.19 -12.54 -3.49
N ASP A 127 -14.28 -11.90 -2.75
CA ASP A 127 -14.04 -10.46 -2.79
C ASP A 127 -13.06 -10.11 -3.92
N ARG A 128 -11.89 -10.78 -3.98
CA ARG A 128 -10.94 -10.68 -5.09
C ARG A 128 -10.95 -11.95 -5.93
N ARG A 129 -11.80 -11.96 -6.96
CA ARG A 129 -11.96 -13.11 -7.85
C ARG A 129 -10.73 -13.31 -8.75
N PRO A 130 -10.25 -14.55 -8.93
CA PRO A 130 -9.29 -14.87 -9.98
C PRO A 130 -9.87 -14.58 -11.36
N GLU A 131 -9.03 -14.10 -12.26
CA GLU A 131 -9.43 -13.75 -13.62
C GLU A 131 -9.06 -14.85 -14.61
N VAL A 132 -9.83 -14.93 -15.69
CA VAL A 132 -9.59 -15.89 -16.76
C VAL A 132 -8.95 -15.14 -17.91
N ARG A 133 -7.79 -15.61 -18.36
CA ARG A 133 -7.09 -15.05 -19.52
C ARG A 133 -6.69 -16.15 -20.50
N LEU A 134 -6.42 -15.76 -21.74
CA LEU A 134 -5.76 -16.62 -22.72
C LEU A 134 -4.29 -16.20 -22.82
N ASP A 135 -3.38 -17.17 -22.76
CA ASP A 135 -1.97 -16.93 -23.04
C ASP A 135 -1.73 -16.69 -24.55
N ASP A 136 -0.48 -16.39 -24.92
CA ASP A 136 -0.10 -16.11 -26.32
C ASP A 136 -0.36 -17.29 -27.28
N ASN A 137 -0.55 -18.49 -26.74
CA ASN A 137 -0.88 -19.70 -27.48
C ASN A 137 -2.39 -20.00 -27.49
N GLY A 138 -3.22 -19.09 -26.95
CA GLY A 138 -4.66 -19.26 -26.84
C GLY A 138 -5.09 -20.27 -25.76
N ARG A 139 -4.19 -20.69 -24.85
CA ARG A 139 -4.54 -21.58 -23.75
C ARG A 139 -5.16 -20.78 -22.61
N ARG A 140 -6.25 -21.32 -22.06
CA ARG A 140 -6.91 -20.72 -20.90
C ARG A 140 -6.05 -20.88 -19.64
N VAL A 141 -5.73 -19.75 -19.01
CA VAL A 141 -5.04 -19.65 -17.73
C VAL A 141 -5.95 -18.93 -16.74
N ILE A 142 -5.78 -19.24 -15.45
CA ILE A 142 -6.43 -18.52 -14.36
C ILE A 142 -5.36 -17.70 -13.66
N ASP A 143 -5.53 -16.38 -13.69
CA ASP A 143 -4.66 -15.44 -13.01
C ASP A 143 -5.20 -15.23 -11.60
N TRP A 144 -4.50 -15.82 -10.63
CA TRP A 144 -4.82 -15.67 -9.21
C TRP A 144 -4.24 -14.35 -8.69
N PRO A 145 -4.89 -13.68 -7.71
CA PRO A 145 -4.22 -12.60 -7.00
C PRO A 145 -2.93 -13.15 -6.39
N SER A 146 -1.84 -12.43 -6.49
CA SER A 146 -0.55 -12.89 -5.96
C SER A 146 0.25 -11.72 -5.43
N THR A 147 1.29 -12.03 -4.68
CA THR A 147 2.33 -11.08 -4.32
C THR A 147 3.65 -11.65 -4.76
N GLN A 148 4.38 -10.85 -5.53
CA GLN A 148 5.63 -11.23 -6.15
C GLN A 148 6.76 -10.39 -5.55
N VAL A 149 7.91 -11.02 -5.38
CA VAL A 149 9.15 -10.38 -4.94
C VAL A 149 10.15 -10.48 -6.06
N ASP A 150 10.63 -9.34 -6.54
CA ASP A 150 11.58 -9.26 -7.64
C ASP A 150 12.83 -8.46 -7.25
N ALA A 151 14.01 -9.00 -7.56
CA ALA A 151 15.25 -8.22 -7.61
C ALA A 151 15.26 -7.42 -8.91
N VAL A 152 15.59 -6.14 -8.81
CA VAL A 152 15.56 -5.20 -9.92
C VAL A 152 16.89 -4.44 -9.94
N GLU A 153 17.63 -4.61 -11.03
CA GLU A 153 18.89 -3.90 -11.25
C GLU A 153 18.69 -2.70 -12.19
N ARG A 154 19.31 -1.57 -11.82
CA ARG A 154 19.37 -0.36 -12.66
C ARG A 154 20.81 0.13 -12.80
N PHE A 155 21.21 0.50 -14.00
CA PHE A 155 22.54 1.03 -14.28
C PHE A 155 22.79 2.30 -13.47
N GLY A 156 23.95 2.36 -12.82
CA GLY A 156 24.37 3.52 -12.03
C GLY A 156 23.70 3.63 -10.66
N ALA A 157 22.76 2.74 -10.30
CA ALA A 157 22.22 2.69 -8.96
C ALA A 157 23.29 2.19 -7.97
N LYS A 158 23.46 2.91 -6.86
CA LYS A 158 24.38 2.50 -5.78
C LYS A 158 23.87 1.26 -5.02
N HIS A 159 22.56 1.07 -5.00
CA HIS A 159 21.86 -0.01 -4.31
C HIS A 159 20.87 -0.66 -5.28
N PRO A 160 20.83 -1.99 -5.39
CA PRO A 160 19.78 -2.68 -6.13
C PRO A 160 18.41 -2.48 -5.45
N LEU A 161 17.35 -2.76 -6.19
CA LEU A 161 15.98 -2.73 -5.67
C LEU A 161 15.49 -4.16 -5.41
N VAL A 162 14.74 -4.33 -4.33
CA VAL A 162 13.89 -5.52 -4.13
C VAL A 162 12.45 -5.03 -4.10
N ILE A 163 11.69 -5.30 -5.15
CA ILE A 163 10.32 -4.81 -5.28
C ILE A 163 9.36 -5.91 -4.85
N VAL A 164 8.44 -5.55 -3.96
CA VAL A 164 7.27 -6.34 -3.60
C VAL A 164 6.05 -5.64 -4.15
N ASP A 165 5.40 -6.27 -5.11
CA ASP A 165 4.14 -5.81 -5.69
C ASP A 165 3.08 -6.90 -5.69
N GLY A 166 1.83 -6.50 -5.43
CA GLY A 166 0.72 -7.43 -5.31
C GLY A 166 -0.55 -6.76 -4.80
N VAL A 167 -1.51 -7.58 -4.38
CA VAL A 167 -2.76 -7.13 -3.77
C VAL A 167 -2.68 -7.24 -2.26
N GLU A 168 -3.20 -6.26 -1.53
CA GLU A 168 -3.33 -6.36 -0.07
C GLU A 168 -4.15 -7.61 0.31
N PRO A 169 -3.60 -8.51 1.15
CA PRO A 169 -4.30 -9.73 1.55
C PRO A 169 -5.53 -9.40 2.41
N HIS A 170 -6.52 -10.29 2.43
CA HIS A 170 -7.74 -10.11 3.23
C HIS A 170 -7.60 -10.67 4.65
N LEU A 171 -6.73 -11.66 4.82
CA LEU A 171 -6.60 -12.47 6.03
C LEU A 171 -5.14 -12.54 6.47
N ARG A 172 -4.92 -12.94 7.72
CA ARG A 172 -3.61 -13.34 8.27
C ARG A 172 -2.46 -12.33 8.09
N TRP A 173 -2.75 -11.03 8.21
CA TRP A 173 -1.76 -9.95 8.08
C TRP A 173 -0.50 -10.11 8.93
N ARG A 174 -0.60 -10.69 10.13
CA ARG A 174 0.59 -10.98 10.95
C ARG A 174 1.55 -11.92 10.24
N THR A 175 1.06 -13.07 9.78
CA THR A 175 1.88 -14.04 9.03
C THR A 175 2.39 -13.46 7.72
N PHE A 176 1.56 -12.68 7.02
CA PHE A 176 1.99 -12.05 5.78
C PHE A 176 3.10 -11.01 6.01
N ALA A 177 2.99 -10.20 7.06
CA ALA A 177 4.04 -9.27 7.47
C ALA A 177 5.32 -10.01 7.87
N ASP A 178 5.22 -11.14 8.59
CA ASP A 178 6.37 -11.98 8.93
C ASP A 178 7.11 -12.48 7.67
N TYR A 179 6.39 -12.89 6.62
CA TYR A 179 7.02 -13.25 5.34
C TYR A 179 7.71 -12.08 4.65
N LEU A 180 7.14 -10.87 4.71
CA LEU A 180 7.81 -9.69 4.16
C LEU A 180 9.04 -9.27 4.99
N VAL A 181 9.03 -9.49 6.31
CA VAL A 181 10.21 -9.33 7.17
C VAL A 181 11.27 -10.38 6.82
N GLU A 182 10.88 -11.63 6.54
CA GLU A 182 11.78 -12.66 6.04
C GLU A 182 12.41 -12.25 4.71
N VAL A 183 11.62 -11.74 3.76
CA VAL A 183 12.13 -11.21 2.49
C VAL A 183 13.14 -10.08 2.71
N ALA A 184 12.83 -9.11 3.58
CA ALA A 184 13.74 -8.02 3.90
C ALA A 184 15.05 -8.54 4.52
N THR A 185 14.97 -9.56 5.38
CA THR A 185 16.11 -10.15 6.07
C THR A 185 17.00 -10.94 5.11
N GLU A 186 16.41 -11.86 4.34
CA GLU A 186 17.13 -12.76 3.44
C GLU A 186 17.72 -12.00 2.24
N SER A 187 17.04 -10.95 1.76
CA SER A 187 17.60 -10.04 0.75
C SER A 187 18.64 -9.05 1.30
N GLN A 188 18.79 -8.98 2.62
CA GLN A 188 19.68 -8.06 3.36
C GLN A 188 19.35 -6.58 3.13
N ALA A 189 18.06 -6.24 3.07
CA ALA A 189 17.60 -4.88 2.82
C ALA A 189 18.10 -3.88 3.88
N GLY A 190 18.75 -2.82 3.41
CA GLY A 190 19.22 -1.73 4.27
C GLY A 190 18.12 -0.72 4.63
N LEU A 191 17.07 -0.68 3.81
CA LEU A 191 15.90 0.17 4.00
C LEU A 191 14.68 -0.45 3.31
N VAL A 192 13.55 -0.47 4.00
CA VAL A 192 12.24 -0.77 3.43
C VAL A 192 11.47 0.53 3.20
N VAL A 193 10.92 0.71 2.01
CA VAL A 193 10.09 1.86 1.64
C VAL A 193 8.71 1.37 1.21
N THR A 194 7.67 1.68 1.98
CA THR A 194 6.30 1.41 1.54
C THR A 194 5.77 2.60 0.74
N LEU A 195 5.34 2.37 -0.50
CA LEU A 195 4.67 3.37 -1.33
C LEU A 195 3.16 3.23 -1.20
N GLY A 196 2.46 4.37 -1.17
CA GLY A 196 1.00 4.38 -1.16
C GLY A 196 0.43 5.68 -1.70
N ALA A 197 -0.88 5.68 -1.89
CA ALA A 197 -1.67 6.84 -2.25
C ALA A 197 -2.97 6.84 -1.46
N MET A 198 -3.39 8.02 -1.00
CA MET A 198 -4.67 8.20 -0.32
C MET A 198 -5.48 9.29 -0.99
N VAL A 199 -6.79 9.12 -0.98
CA VAL A 199 -7.73 10.18 -1.31
C VAL A 199 -7.64 11.27 -0.24
N GLY A 200 -7.43 12.52 -0.66
CA GLY A 200 -7.19 13.63 0.26
C GLY A 200 -7.60 15.00 -0.26
N LEU A 201 -7.21 16.00 0.51
CA LEU A 201 -7.50 17.42 0.29
C LEU A 201 -6.34 18.08 -0.46
N ALA A 202 -6.13 17.67 -1.71
CA ALA A 202 -5.12 18.24 -2.59
C ALA A 202 -5.77 18.97 -3.78
N PRO A 203 -5.29 20.17 -4.16
CA PRO A 203 -5.66 20.79 -5.42
C PRO A 203 -4.90 20.12 -6.58
N HIS A 204 -5.60 19.72 -7.64
CA HIS A 204 -4.98 19.15 -8.85
C HIS A 204 -4.10 20.15 -9.63
N THR A 205 -4.24 21.45 -9.33
CA THR A 205 -3.51 22.57 -9.94
C THR A 205 -2.16 22.87 -9.28
N ARG A 206 -1.74 22.08 -8.29
CA ARG A 206 -0.41 22.13 -7.66
C ARG A 206 0.27 20.76 -7.77
N PRO A 207 1.61 20.69 -7.65
CA PRO A 207 2.30 19.42 -7.49
C PRO A 207 1.68 18.63 -6.32
N LEU A 208 1.40 17.34 -6.53
CA LEU A 208 0.78 16.54 -5.47
C LEU A 208 1.80 16.25 -4.37
N GLY A 209 1.49 16.70 -3.15
CA GLY A 209 2.33 16.50 -1.98
C GLY A 209 2.50 15.02 -1.65
N VAL A 210 3.76 14.61 -1.43
CA VAL A 210 4.11 13.29 -0.90
C VAL A 210 4.57 13.43 0.54
N VAL A 211 3.75 12.91 1.45
CA VAL A 211 4.07 12.86 2.87
C VAL A 211 4.93 11.63 3.14
N GLY A 212 6.10 11.87 3.69
CA GLY A 212 6.97 10.83 4.22
C GLY A 212 6.79 10.67 5.72
N SER A 213 6.84 9.44 6.23
CA SER A 213 6.79 9.19 7.67
C SER A 213 7.64 8.00 8.10
N SER A 214 8.11 8.05 9.35
CA SER A 214 8.73 6.92 10.04
C SER A 214 8.45 6.99 11.54
N THR A 215 8.22 5.84 12.15
CA THR A 215 8.12 5.64 13.61
C THR A 215 9.49 5.78 14.27
N ASN A 216 10.57 5.42 13.57
CA ASN A 216 11.94 5.62 13.98
C ASN A 216 12.31 7.11 13.91
N ALA A 217 12.55 7.71 15.08
CA ALA A 217 12.82 9.14 15.20
C ALA A 217 14.13 9.58 14.52
N GLU A 218 15.12 8.69 14.43
CA GLU A 218 16.38 8.99 13.77
C GLU A 218 16.21 9.02 12.25
N LEU A 219 15.57 8.01 11.67
CA LEU A 219 15.21 8.00 10.24
C LEU A 219 14.32 9.19 9.90
N ALA A 220 13.30 9.46 10.72
CA ALA A 220 12.41 10.60 10.50
C ALA A 220 13.18 11.93 10.46
N ARG A 221 14.10 12.17 11.40
CA ARG A 221 14.92 13.38 11.41
C ARG A 221 15.83 13.46 10.18
N MET A 222 16.51 12.37 9.86
CA MET A 222 17.49 12.28 8.78
C MET A 222 16.89 12.48 7.38
N PHE A 223 15.68 12.00 7.18
CA PHE A 223 14.96 12.13 5.91
C PHE A 223 13.96 13.29 5.88
N GLY A 224 13.93 14.11 6.94
CA GLY A 224 12.94 15.18 7.08
C GLY A 224 11.49 14.68 6.96
N LEU A 225 11.21 13.51 7.56
CA LEU A 225 9.89 12.87 7.54
C LEU A 225 9.09 13.22 8.78
N GLY A 226 7.77 13.19 8.65
CA GLY A 226 6.87 13.31 9.79
C GLY A 226 6.93 12.08 10.69
N ARG A 227 6.48 12.24 11.92
CA ARG A 227 6.17 11.10 12.80
C ARG A 227 4.69 10.79 12.70
N PRO A 228 4.28 9.54 12.50
CA PRO A 228 2.86 9.20 12.44
C PRO A 228 2.19 9.44 13.80
N THR A 229 1.05 10.12 13.80
CA THR A 229 0.25 10.43 15.01
C THR A 229 -1.18 9.89 14.93
N TYR A 230 -1.50 9.15 13.86
CA TYR A 230 -2.85 8.64 13.63
C TYR A 230 -3.17 7.46 14.55
N GLU A 231 -4.37 7.48 15.13
CA GLU A 231 -4.95 6.38 15.90
C GLU A 231 -6.27 5.96 15.24
N GLY A 232 -6.39 4.68 14.86
CA GLY A 232 -7.59 4.14 14.22
C GLY A 232 -7.33 2.86 13.44
N PRO A 233 -8.28 2.45 12.58
CA PRO A 233 -8.11 1.29 11.71
C PRO A 233 -6.86 1.38 10.83
N THR A 234 -6.17 0.26 10.63
CA THR A 234 -5.01 0.13 9.75
C THR A 234 -5.19 -1.04 8.81
N GLY A 235 -4.38 -1.11 7.75
CA GLY A 235 -4.21 -2.30 6.92
C GLY A 235 -2.85 -2.97 7.10
N LEU A 236 -2.49 -3.81 6.13
CA LEU A 236 -1.25 -4.57 6.11
C LEU A 236 -0.03 -3.66 6.23
N VAL A 237 -0.02 -2.49 5.58
CA VAL A 237 1.12 -1.55 5.63
C VAL A 237 1.44 -1.16 7.08
N GLY A 238 0.43 -0.87 7.91
CA GLY A 238 0.69 -0.55 9.32
C GLY A 238 1.15 -1.76 10.13
N ALA A 239 0.61 -2.96 9.85
CA ALA A 239 1.08 -4.19 10.48
C ALA A 239 2.53 -4.53 10.09
N LEU A 240 2.91 -4.27 8.83
CA LEU A 240 4.26 -4.46 8.32
C LEU A 240 5.25 -3.49 8.97
N HIS A 241 4.88 -2.21 9.12
CA HIS A 241 5.72 -1.22 9.81
C HIS A 241 6.00 -1.65 11.26
N ASP A 242 4.99 -2.09 11.99
CA ASP A 242 5.14 -2.61 13.35
C ASP A 242 6.07 -3.85 13.40
N ALA A 243 5.91 -4.79 12.47
CA ALA A 243 6.76 -5.98 12.39
C ALA A 243 8.22 -5.66 12.05
N LEU A 244 8.46 -4.75 11.10
CA LEU A 244 9.81 -4.31 10.71
C LEU A 244 10.50 -3.56 11.84
N ASP A 245 9.78 -2.69 12.56
CA ASP A 245 10.31 -1.99 13.73
C ASP A 245 10.73 -2.97 14.83
N GLN A 246 9.90 -3.98 15.12
CA GLN A 246 10.24 -5.04 16.08
C GLN A 246 11.46 -5.86 15.65
N ALA A 247 11.61 -6.09 14.35
CA ALA A 247 12.79 -6.73 13.76
C ALA A 247 14.03 -5.80 13.69
N ARG A 248 13.88 -4.51 14.00
CA ARG A 248 14.89 -3.45 13.86
C ARG A 248 15.39 -3.27 12.42
N ILE A 249 14.51 -3.47 11.45
CA ILE A 249 14.78 -3.20 10.04
C ILE A 249 14.30 -1.78 9.72
N PRO A 250 15.17 -0.90 9.19
CA PRO A 250 14.78 0.47 8.85
C PRO A 250 13.60 0.53 7.88
N VAL A 251 12.55 1.25 8.24
CA VAL A 251 11.35 1.41 7.40
C VAL A 251 10.86 2.86 7.35
N ILE A 252 10.45 3.29 6.15
CA ILE A 252 9.77 4.56 5.91
C ILE A 252 8.52 4.34 5.04
N SER A 253 7.54 5.24 5.16
CA SER A 253 6.36 5.28 4.30
C SER A 253 6.35 6.55 3.48
N LEU A 254 6.11 6.45 2.17
CA LEU A 254 5.86 7.57 1.28
C LEU A 254 4.43 7.47 0.75
N ARG A 255 3.65 8.53 0.94
CA ARG A 255 2.25 8.55 0.54
C ARG A 255 1.88 9.83 -0.18
N VAL A 256 1.34 9.71 -1.39
CA VAL A 256 0.81 10.85 -2.15
C VAL A 256 -0.66 11.09 -1.83
N SER A 257 -1.06 12.36 -1.77
CA SER A 257 -2.46 12.75 -1.63
C SER A 257 -3.11 12.95 -2.99
N VAL A 258 -4.05 12.09 -3.36
CA VAL A 258 -4.83 12.17 -4.59
C VAL A 258 -6.08 13.03 -4.35
N PRO A 259 -6.38 14.04 -5.20
CA PRO A 259 -7.59 14.84 -5.04
C PRO A 259 -8.87 14.00 -5.10
N HIS A 260 -9.74 14.12 -4.10
CA HIS A 260 -10.94 13.29 -3.98
C HIS A 260 -12.03 13.51 -5.04
N TYR A 261 -11.99 14.64 -5.75
CA TYR A 261 -12.94 14.98 -6.81
C TYR A 261 -12.46 14.58 -8.21
N VAL A 262 -11.26 13.99 -8.33
CA VAL A 262 -10.72 13.52 -9.61
C VAL A 262 -11.25 12.10 -9.90
N PRO A 263 -11.49 11.76 -11.18
CA PRO A 263 -11.83 10.39 -11.58
C PRO A 263 -10.82 9.34 -11.10
N GLY A 264 -11.27 8.08 -11.11
CA GLY A 264 -10.46 6.91 -10.76
C GLY A 264 -9.22 6.70 -11.66
N PRO A 265 -8.46 5.61 -11.43
CA PRO A 265 -7.19 5.36 -12.10
C PRO A 265 -7.26 5.45 -13.64
N PRO A 266 -6.16 5.83 -14.33
CA PRO A 266 -4.84 6.14 -13.77
C PRO A 266 -4.65 7.62 -13.37
N ASN A 267 -3.78 7.87 -12.38
CA ASN A 267 -3.31 9.22 -12.04
C ASN A 267 -1.78 9.37 -12.25
N PRO A 268 -1.34 9.81 -13.44
CA PRO A 268 0.09 9.91 -13.75
C PRO A 268 0.82 10.96 -12.89
N GLU A 269 0.16 12.03 -12.45
CA GLU A 269 0.81 13.04 -11.58
C GLU A 269 1.07 12.50 -10.18
N ALA A 270 0.17 11.66 -9.65
CA ALA A 270 0.36 11.02 -8.34
C ALA A 270 1.50 10.00 -8.38
N THR A 271 1.52 9.13 -9.40
CA THR A 271 2.63 8.20 -9.67
C THR A 271 3.95 8.93 -9.80
N ARG A 272 3.98 9.97 -10.63
CA ARG A 272 5.17 10.79 -10.86
C ARG A 272 5.68 11.43 -9.58
N SER A 273 4.78 11.97 -8.76
CA SER A 273 5.15 12.61 -7.49
C SER A 273 5.75 11.59 -6.51
N LEU A 274 5.19 10.37 -6.42
CA LEU A 274 5.76 9.27 -5.64
C LEU A 274 7.17 8.91 -6.09
N LEU A 275 7.34 8.66 -7.40
CA LEU A 275 8.63 8.29 -7.97
C LEU A 275 9.67 9.40 -7.76
N LYS A 276 9.31 10.66 -8.01
CA LYS A 276 10.18 11.81 -7.76
C LYS A 276 10.61 11.91 -6.30
N ARG A 277 9.69 11.71 -5.35
CA ARG A 277 10.02 11.77 -3.92
C ARG A 277 10.86 10.57 -3.48
N PHE A 278 10.58 9.39 -4.03
CA PHE A 278 11.37 8.19 -3.81
C PHE A 278 12.81 8.37 -4.29
N GLU A 279 13.00 8.88 -5.51
CA GLU A 279 14.30 9.19 -6.09
C GLU A 279 15.06 10.22 -5.23
N LEU A 280 14.39 11.28 -4.77
CA LEU A 280 15.01 12.29 -3.90
C LEU A 280 15.52 11.71 -2.58
N ILE A 281 14.77 10.79 -1.97
CA ILE A 281 15.10 10.19 -0.68
C ILE A 281 16.15 9.10 -0.82
N THR A 282 16.05 8.27 -1.85
CA THR A 282 16.87 7.06 -2.01
C THR A 282 18.06 7.25 -2.96
N GLY A 283 18.10 8.34 -3.73
CA GLY A 283 19.06 8.53 -4.82
C GLY A 283 18.94 7.51 -5.96
N ILE A 284 17.93 6.63 -5.93
CA ILE A 284 17.68 5.65 -6.98
C ILE A 284 16.88 6.34 -8.06
N ILE A 285 17.48 6.49 -9.24
CA ILE A 285 16.83 7.06 -10.42
C ILE A 285 15.57 6.25 -10.72
N THR A 286 14.45 6.92 -11.01
CA THR A 286 13.18 6.28 -11.35
C THR A 286 12.63 6.68 -12.71
N ASP A 287 13.32 7.57 -13.44
CA ASP A 287 12.88 8.14 -14.72
C ASP A 287 11.47 8.76 -14.66
N HIS A 288 11.15 9.37 -13.50
CA HIS A 288 9.82 9.93 -13.24
C HIS A 288 9.44 11.05 -14.23
N SER A 289 10.42 11.69 -14.87
CA SER A 289 10.22 12.71 -15.91
C SER A 289 9.52 12.19 -17.16
N GLU A 290 9.56 10.88 -17.44
CA GLU A 290 8.79 10.30 -18.56
C GLU A 290 7.27 10.49 -18.40
N LEU A 291 6.81 10.74 -17.16
CA LEU A 291 5.41 11.03 -16.86
C LEU A 291 5.05 12.52 -16.96
N ASP A 292 6.00 13.43 -17.25
CA ASP A 292 5.74 14.88 -17.29
C ASP A 292 4.62 15.24 -18.26
N GLU A 293 4.67 14.72 -19.50
CA GLU A 293 3.65 14.98 -20.53
C GLU A 293 2.29 14.40 -20.12
N ALA A 294 2.27 13.17 -19.61
CA ALA A 294 1.05 12.51 -19.15
C ALA A 294 0.40 13.23 -17.96
N ALA A 295 1.21 13.77 -17.04
CA ALA A 295 0.76 14.57 -15.91
C ALA A 295 0.19 15.94 -16.33
N VAL A 296 0.81 16.61 -17.31
CA VAL A 296 0.24 17.84 -17.91
C VAL A 296 -1.12 17.54 -18.55
N ALA A 297 -1.19 16.53 -19.41
CA ALA A 297 -2.44 16.15 -20.08
C ALA A 297 -3.52 15.70 -19.08
N TRP A 298 -3.15 15.06 -17.96
CA TRP A 298 -4.09 14.73 -16.90
C TRP A 298 -4.63 16.00 -16.22
N ARG A 299 -3.77 16.97 -15.86
CA ARG A 299 -4.22 18.23 -15.25
C ARG A 299 -5.19 19.00 -16.14
N GLU A 300 -4.87 19.16 -17.42
CA GLU A 300 -5.74 19.86 -18.39
C GLU A 300 -7.14 19.21 -18.51
N ARG A 301 -7.20 17.87 -18.45
CA ARG A 301 -8.48 17.14 -18.45
C ARG A 301 -9.28 17.41 -17.17
N VAL A 302 -8.62 17.44 -16.01
CA VAL A 302 -9.28 17.75 -14.74
C VAL A 302 -9.74 19.22 -14.72
N ASP A 303 -8.90 20.15 -15.17
CA ASP A 303 -9.25 21.58 -15.30
C ASP A 303 -10.50 21.76 -16.16
N THR A 304 -10.56 21.07 -17.31
CA THR A 304 -11.73 21.09 -18.21
C THR A 304 -12.99 20.56 -17.53
N ALA A 305 -12.87 19.49 -16.74
CA ALA A 305 -14.00 18.92 -16.00
C ALA A 305 -14.49 19.85 -14.88
N VAL A 306 -13.57 20.55 -14.20
CA VAL A 306 -13.87 21.53 -13.15
C VAL A 306 -14.42 22.84 -13.71
N ALA A 307 -14.07 23.21 -14.95
CA ALA A 307 -14.42 24.49 -15.55
C ALA A 307 -15.95 24.75 -15.67
N GLY A 308 -16.76 23.70 -15.66
CA GLY A 308 -18.22 23.79 -15.73
C GLY A 308 -18.94 23.98 -14.39
N ASP A 309 -18.23 23.90 -13.26
CA ASP A 309 -18.80 23.88 -11.90
C ASP A 309 -18.15 24.95 -11.03
N ASP A 310 -18.87 26.06 -10.79
CA ASP A 310 -18.36 27.20 -10.02
C ASP A 310 -18.17 26.88 -8.53
N ASP A 311 -18.96 25.97 -7.96
CA ASP A 311 -18.78 25.52 -6.58
C ASP A 311 -17.47 24.72 -6.46
N LEU A 312 -17.20 23.83 -7.41
CA LEU A 312 -15.97 23.05 -7.46
C LEU A 312 -14.73 23.94 -7.69
N LYS A 313 -14.82 24.97 -8.55
CA LYS A 313 -13.74 25.95 -8.72
C LYS A 313 -13.42 26.68 -7.42
N ASN A 314 -14.45 27.18 -6.73
CA ASN A 314 -14.27 27.90 -5.47
C ASN A 314 -13.62 26.99 -4.41
N TYR A 315 -14.00 25.72 -4.40
CA TYR A 315 -13.43 24.71 -3.54
C TYR A 315 -11.96 24.39 -3.88
N VAL A 316 -11.61 24.21 -5.16
CA VAL A 316 -10.21 24.05 -5.58
C VAL A 316 -9.38 25.26 -5.17
N ALA A 317 -9.88 26.48 -5.39
CA ALA A 317 -9.19 27.69 -4.98
C ALA A 317 -8.99 27.79 -3.45
N GLN A 318 -9.89 27.20 -2.65
CA GLN A 318 -9.70 27.09 -1.21
C GLN A 318 -8.57 26.12 -0.86
N LEU A 319 -8.49 24.97 -1.52
CA LEU A 319 -7.41 23.99 -1.33
C LEU A 319 -6.06 24.56 -1.73
N GLU A 320 -6.00 25.33 -2.83
CA GLU A 320 -4.78 26.04 -3.24
C GLU A 320 -4.24 26.95 -2.15
N ARG A 321 -5.09 27.81 -1.57
CA ARG A 321 -4.68 28.71 -0.48
C ARG A 321 -4.12 27.95 0.71
N GLN A 322 -4.73 26.83 1.09
CA GLN A 322 -4.27 26.02 2.23
C GLN A 322 -2.90 25.39 1.99
N ILE A 323 -2.61 24.96 0.76
CA ILE A 323 -1.31 24.37 0.40
C ILE A 323 -0.24 25.44 0.26
N ASP A 324 -0.52 26.53 -0.45
CA ASP A 324 0.44 27.60 -0.69
C ASP A 324 0.90 28.24 0.65
N GLU A 325 0.02 28.34 1.65
CA GLU A 325 0.37 28.79 3.01
C GLU A 325 1.26 27.80 3.79
N ALA A 326 1.21 26.51 3.46
CA ALA A 326 1.96 25.46 4.15
C ALA A 326 3.36 25.22 3.55
N ASP A 327 3.50 25.35 2.22
CA ASP A 327 4.76 25.11 1.49
C ASP A 327 5.84 26.16 1.82
N ASP A 328 5.44 27.40 2.15
CA ASP A 328 6.35 28.47 2.60
C ASP A 328 7.14 28.11 3.89
N LEU A 329 6.84 26.96 4.53
CA LEU A 329 7.41 26.53 5.81
C LEU A 329 8.34 25.30 5.74
N LEU A 330 8.60 24.69 4.57
CA LEU A 330 9.35 23.41 4.43
C LEU A 330 10.82 23.54 3.94
N PRO A 331 11.76 22.66 4.40
CA PRO A 331 13.16 22.63 3.93
C PRO A 331 13.34 22.03 2.51
N THR A 332 14.49 22.29 1.86
CA THR A 332 14.75 21.94 0.45
C THR A 332 15.18 20.47 0.23
N GLY A 333 15.05 19.96 -1.00
CA GLY A 333 15.33 18.56 -1.33
C GLY A 333 16.81 18.16 -1.29
N ASP A 334 17.73 19.08 -1.58
CA ASP A 334 19.18 18.82 -1.58
C ASP A 334 19.71 18.51 -0.16
N ASP A 335 19.07 19.11 0.85
CA ASP A 335 19.37 18.86 2.26
C ASP A 335 18.98 17.43 2.68
N LEU A 336 17.99 16.82 2.02
CA LEU A 336 17.50 15.47 2.32
C LEU A 336 18.35 14.37 1.65
N ALA A 337 18.72 14.55 0.38
CA ALA A 337 19.54 13.59 -0.36
C ALA A 337 20.94 13.41 0.27
N THR A 338 21.53 14.51 0.75
CA THR A 338 22.83 14.51 1.43
C THR A 338 22.80 13.73 2.74
N GLN A 339 21.69 13.80 3.49
CA GLN A 339 21.54 13.09 4.75
C GLN A 339 21.36 11.58 4.57
N PHE A 340 20.72 11.15 3.48
CA PHE A 340 20.57 9.72 3.17
C PHE A 340 21.90 9.04 2.86
N GLU A 341 22.71 9.65 1.98
CA GLU A 341 24.01 9.07 1.60
C GLU A 341 24.97 8.93 2.79
N ALA A 342 24.82 9.77 3.81
CA ALA A 342 25.61 9.69 5.03
C ALA A 342 25.25 8.46 5.88
N PHE A 343 23.97 8.05 5.91
CA PHE A 343 23.50 6.91 6.70
C PHE A 343 23.87 5.56 6.09
N LEU A 344 23.71 5.38 4.78
CA LEU A 344 24.04 4.11 4.12
C LEU A 344 25.54 3.77 4.14
N ARG A 345 26.40 4.75 4.41
CA ARG A 345 27.86 4.55 4.54
C ARG A 345 28.28 4.04 5.91
N ASP A 346 27.47 4.20 6.96
CA ASP A 346 27.82 3.82 8.33
C ASP A 346 26.56 3.39 9.13
N PRO A 347 25.99 2.20 8.87
CA PRO A 347 24.69 1.78 9.41
C PRO A 347 24.67 1.47 10.92
N TRP A 348 25.81 1.61 11.62
CA TRP A 348 25.95 1.27 13.05
C TRP A 348 26.80 2.28 13.81
N LYS A 349 26.18 3.36 14.29
CA LYS A 349 26.61 4.08 15.49
C LYS A 349 25.47 4.22 16.46
#